data_AF-A0A816BRM5-F1
#
_entry.id   AF-A0A816BRM5-F1
#
_cell.length_a   1.000
_cell.length_b   1.000
_cell.length_c   1.000
_cell.angle_alpha   90.00
_cell.angle_beta   90.00
_cell.angle_gamma   90.00
#
_symmetry.space_group_name_H-M   'P 1'
#
loop_
_entity.id
_entity.type
_entity.pdbx_description
1 polymer ?
#
loop_
_entity_poly.entity_id
_entity_poly.type
_entity_poly.pdbx_seq_one_letter_code
_entity_poly.pdbx_strand_id
1 'polypeptide(L)'
;MADIRNDGQSRVDIEHAELLGGDINLQIHSNLYWKSGPSMHEGAAFDNSAGIGVASRKSFVPSVGQGEEVAGLYVFTVSTPFSIEGRTNYLLPMFRPRVTIERFALISKYFSTAGASNGKAQRSYRLLSDRFLSKGNCVIREYDRLVGETSLPNLAAKNSYDFSIGEDADVVYKENVTLISSQALSSVSSSYHGTQGQIKTTYNVNLYIKSYKNRPFKLEYQQHVHASSVKLIEPRTNFTLENSAVKYRTTLAANEEKVLSYKLEVVN
;
A
#
# COMPACT_ATOMS: atom_id res chain seq x y z
N MET A 1 14.20 -6.32 12.85
CA MET A 1 14.94 -6.62 14.11
C MET A 1 14.53 -5.58 15.12
N ALA A 2 14.52 -5.91 16.41
CA ALA A 2 14.37 -4.93 17.47
C ALA A 2 15.76 -4.63 18.05
N ASP A 3 16.09 -3.35 18.21
CA ASP A 3 17.33 -2.88 18.85
C ASP A 3 17.00 -2.51 20.31
N ILE A 4 17.62 -3.22 21.26
CA ILE A 4 17.42 -3.00 22.69
C ILE A 4 18.74 -2.49 23.28
N ARG A 5 18.71 -1.33 23.92
CA ARG A 5 19.90 -0.69 24.49
C ARG A 5 19.91 -0.78 26.01
N ASN A 6 21.05 -1.14 26.57
CA ASN A 6 21.32 -0.98 28.00
C ASN A 6 22.36 0.13 28.20
N ASP A 7 21.88 1.36 28.43
CA ASP A 7 22.74 2.51 28.71
C ASP A 7 23.32 2.49 30.15
N GLY A 8 22.90 1.51 30.96
CA GLY A 8 23.41 1.28 32.32
C GLY A 8 24.84 0.76 32.37
N GLN A 9 25.45 0.86 33.54
CA GLN A 9 26.81 0.32 33.78
C GLN A 9 26.81 -1.19 34.07
N SER A 10 25.71 -1.72 34.57
CA SER A 10 25.58 -3.11 34.98
C SER A 10 24.79 -3.93 33.97
N ARG A 11 25.08 -5.23 33.94
CA ARG A 11 24.28 -6.24 33.27
C ARG A 11 22.84 -6.22 33.77
N VAL A 12 21.89 -6.42 32.86
CA VAL A 12 20.47 -6.61 33.17
C VAL A 12 20.08 -8.02 32.73
N ASP A 13 19.61 -8.83 33.67
CA ASP A 13 19.00 -10.13 33.39
C ASP A 13 17.49 -9.97 33.26
N ILE A 14 16.95 -10.43 32.13
CA ILE A 14 15.54 -10.26 31.74
C ILE A 14 14.91 -11.63 31.74
N GLU A 15 14.02 -11.87 32.70
CA GLU A 15 13.28 -13.14 32.79
C GLU A 15 12.11 -13.19 31.82
N HIS A 16 11.40 -12.07 31.67
CA HIS A 16 10.23 -11.92 30.81
C HIS A 16 10.31 -10.59 30.06
N ALA A 17 10.01 -10.62 28.77
CA ALA A 17 9.92 -9.42 27.96
C ALA A 17 8.81 -9.51 26.93
N GLU A 18 8.17 -8.37 26.70
CA GLU A 18 7.19 -8.16 25.66
C GLU A 18 7.60 -6.93 24.85
N LEU A 19 7.55 -7.05 23.53
CA LEU A 19 7.70 -5.91 22.64
C LEU A 19 6.30 -5.41 22.27
N LEU A 20 6.06 -4.12 22.41
CA LEU A 20 4.79 -3.50 22.04
C LEU A 20 4.97 -2.75 20.72
N GLY A 21 4.06 -2.98 19.77
CA GLY A 21 3.97 -2.26 18.50
C GLY A 21 2.57 -1.71 18.24
N GLY A 22 2.48 -0.74 17.34
CA GLY A 22 1.22 -0.07 16.98
C GLY A 22 1.26 1.44 17.26
N ASP A 23 0.10 2.08 17.19
CA ASP A 23 -0.06 3.49 17.55
C ASP A 23 -0.19 3.62 19.08
N ILE A 24 0.95 3.49 19.76
CA ILE A 24 0.99 3.56 21.21
C ILE A 24 1.21 5.02 21.62
N ASN A 25 0.15 5.67 22.07
CA ASN A 25 0.28 6.94 22.79
C ASN A 25 0.43 6.63 24.28
N LEU A 26 1.63 6.20 24.69
CA LEU A 26 1.99 6.25 26.10
C LEU A 26 2.14 7.74 26.43
N GLN A 27 1.13 8.34 27.04
CA GLN A 27 1.33 9.57 27.78
C GLN A 27 2.26 9.22 28.95
N ILE A 28 3.56 9.24 28.69
CA ILE A 28 4.56 9.17 29.73
C ILE A 28 4.38 10.48 30.49
N HIS A 29 3.67 10.44 31.61
CA HIS A 29 3.74 11.47 32.64
C HIS A 29 5.15 11.48 33.24
N SER A 30 6.13 11.88 32.43
CA SER A 30 7.49 12.13 32.89
C SER A 30 7.51 13.54 33.45
N ASN A 31 7.16 13.64 34.72
CA ASN A 31 7.57 14.77 35.56
C ASN A 31 9.06 14.62 35.93
N LEU A 32 9.91 14.34 34.93
CA LEU A 32 11.34 14.17 35.12
C LEU A 32 12.07 15.01 34.08
N TYR A 33 12.52 16.17 34.58
CA TYR A 33 13.53 17.03 34.00
C TYR A 33 14.77 16.21 33.60
N TRP A 34 14.84 15.76 32.35
CA TRP A 34 16.10 15.36 31.73
C TRP A 34 16.34 16.28 30.54
N LYS A 35 17.25 17.23 30.74
CA LYS A 35 17.82 18.05 29.66
C LYS A 35 18.62 17.14 28.74
N SER A 36 18.04 16.76 27.60
CA SER A 36 18.79 16.14 26.51
C SER A 36 19.64 17.20 25.81
N GLY A 37 20.96 17.12 25.97
CA GLY A 37 21.92 17.80 25.09
C GLY A 37 22.02 17.08 23.74
N PRO A 38 22.49 17.76 22.67
CA PRO A 38 22.58 17.15 21.35
C PRO A 38 23.72 16.13 21.29
N SER A 39 23.40 14.84 21.21
CA SER A 39 24.38 13.81 20.83
C SER A 39 24.44 13.69 19.31
N MET A 40 25.55 14.18 18.74
CA MET A 40 25.99 13.77 17.40
C MET A 40 26.50 12.33 17.51
N HIS A 41 25.80 11.37 16.91
CA HIS A 41 26.31 10.00 16.77
C HIS A 41 26.93 9.81 15.39
N GLU A 42 28.25 9.75 15.38
CA GLU A 42 29.06 9.19 14.30
C GLU A 42 28.88 7.67 14.32
N GLY A 43 28.30 7.11 13.25
CA GLY A 43 28.08 5.68 13.11
C GLY A 43 29.37 4.97 12.69
N ALA A 44 30.05 4.35 13.65
CA ALA A 44 31.03 3.30 13.36
C ALA A 44 30.41 1.93 13.67
N ALA A 45 30.35 1.08 12.65
CA ALA A 45 29.98 -0.32 12.75
C ALA A 45 31.22 -1.20 12.96
N PHE A 46 30.97 -2.38 13.56
CA PHE A 46 31.79 -3.58 13.71
C PHE A 46 32.71 -3.71 14.94
N ASP A 47 32.50 -4.80 15.68
CA ASP A 47 33.60 -5.72 15.98
C ASP A 47 33.15 -7.18 15.78
N ASN A 48 33.94 -7.89 14.98
CA ASN A 48 33.86 -9.30 14.66
C ASN A 48 34.89 -9.99 15.57
N SER A 49 34.56 -10.22 16.84
CA SER A 49 35.46 -10.94 17.73
C SER A 49 35.38 -12.45 17.46
N ALA A 50 36.12 -12.89 16.44
CA ALA A 50 36.52 -14.27 16.28
C ALA A 50 37.52 -14.64 17.38
N GLY A 51 37.12 -15.58 18.24
CA GLY A 51 38.01 -16.49 18.97
C GLY A 51 38.48 -16.04 20.35
N ILE A 52 37.84 -16.56 21.40
CA ILE A 52 38.50 -17.31 22.49
C ILE A 52 37.51 -18.41 22.93
N GLY A 53 37.99 -19.66 22.96
CA GLY A 53 37.21 -20.84 23.30
C GLY A 53 36.59 -20.76 24.69
N VAL A 54 35.27 -20.64 24.74
CA VAL A 54 34.44 -20.99 25.89
C VAL A 54 33.42 -21.99 25.38
N ALA A 55 33.30 -23.11 26.10
CA ALA A 55 32.42 -24.22 25.78
C ALA A 55 31.07 -23.74 25.23
N SER A 56 30.67 -24.31 24.10
CA SER A 56 29.39 -24.10 23.42
C SER A 56 28.21 -24.35 24.38
N ARG A 57 27.85 -23.37 25.21
CA ARG A 57 26.45 -23.17 25.57
C ARG A 57 25.78 -22.83 24.25
N LYS A 58 24.84 -23.67 23.81
CA LYS A 58 23.86 -23.27 22.80
C LYS A 58 23.27 -21.96 23.31
N SER A 59 23.73 -20.83 22.78
CA SER A 59 23.12 -19.54 23.02
C SER A 59 21.76 -19.64 22.33
N PHE A 60 20.73 -19.98 23.09
CA PHE A 60 19.37 -19.84 22.61
C PHE A 60 19.17 -18.35 22.40
N VAL A 61 19.31 -17.91 21.14
CA VAL A 61 18.94 -16.56 20.75
C VAL A 61 17.44 -16.46 21.01
N PRO A 62 16.98 -15.55 21.89
CA PRO A 62 15.57 -15.40 22.17
C PRO A 62 14.83 -15.16 20.87
N SER A 63 13.73 -15.88 20.70
CA SER A 63 12.86 -15.70 19.54
C SER A 63 11.64 -14.89 19.96
N VAL A 64 11.25 -13.96 19.10
CA VAL A 64 10.03 -13.18 19.27
C VAL A 64 8.87 -14.00 18.71
N GLY A 65 7.88 -14.27 19.57
CA GLY A 65 6.68 -15.02 19.23
C GLY A 65 5.80 -14.33 18.19
N GLN A 66 4.75 -15.02 17.75
CA GLN A 66 3.69 -14.36 16.98
C GLN A 66 3.03 -13.33 17.89
N GLY A 67 2.93 -12.09 17.42
CA GLY A 67 2.28 -11.04 18.19
C GLY A 67 0.79 -11.29 18.32
N GLU A 68 0.25 -11.08 19.51
CA GLU A 68 -1.18 -11.03 19.76
C GLU A 68 -1.66 -9.58 19.68
N GLU A 69 -2.87 -9.38 19.14
CA GLU A 69 -3.50 -8.07 19.12
C GLU A 69 -4.36 -7.91 20.38
N VAL A 70 -4.15 -6.82 21.11
CA VAL A 70 -4.90 -6.46 22.31
C VAL A 70 -5.27 -4.98 22.22
N ALA A 71 -6.53 -4.70 21.88
CA ALA A 71 -7.10 -3.35 21.82
C ALA A 71 -6.32 -2.35 20.94
N GLY A 72 -5.84 -2.81 19.78
CA GLY A 72 -5.06 -2.02 18.82
C GLY A 72 -3.56 -2.02 19.06
N LEU A 73 -3.08 -2.64 20.16
CA LEU A 73 -1.67 -2.89 20.40
C LEU A 73 -1.28 -4.29 19.93
N TYR A 74 -0.09 -4.42 19.38
CA TYR A 74 0.51 -5.71 19.04
C TYR A 74 1.56 -6.06 20.07
N VAL A 75 1.34 -7.14 20.81
CA VAL A 75 2.20 -7.62 21.89
C VAL A 75 2.99 -8.81 21.39
N PHE A 76 4.32 -8.69 21.32
CA PHE A 76 5.20 -9.77 20.91
C PHE A 76 6.00 -10.30 22.10
N THR A 77 5.66 -11.50 22.55
CA THR A 77 6.34 -12.15 23.69
C THR A 77 7.73 -12.64 23.26
N VAL A 78 8.72 -12.43 24.14
CA VAL A 78 10.06 -12.99 23.96
C VAL A 78 10.11 -14.34 24.66
N SER A 79 10.31 -15.40 23.87
CA SER A 79 10.13 -16.79 24.31
C SER A 79 11.08 -17.30 25.39
N THR A 80 12.23 -16.65 25.58
CA THR A 80 13.25 -17.10 26.54
C THR A 80 13.90 -15.93 27.28
N PRO A 81 14.27 -16.11 28.56
CA PRO A 81 15.10 -15.16 29.28
C PRO A 81 16.40 -14.85 28.55
N PHE A 82 16.91 -13.62 28.74
CA PHE A 82 18.17 -13.18 28.16
C PHE A 82 18.82 -12.09 29.00
N SER A 83 20.08 -11.78 28.71
CA SER A 83 20.85 -10.78 29.44
C SER A 83 21.47 -9.77 28.49
N ILE A 84 21.46 -8.51 28.89
CA ILE A 84 22.08 -7.41 28.16
C ILE A 84 23.18 -6.82 29.04
N GLU A 85 24.42 -6.87 28.57
CA GLU A 85 25.57 -6.30 29.30
C GLU A 85 25.47 -4.76 29.34
N GLY A 86 26.09 -4.14 30.35
CA GLY A 86 26.11 -2.68 30.47
C GLY A 86 26.79 -2.01 29.27
N ARG A 87 26.24 -0.89 28.80
CA ARG A 87 26.70 -0.13 27.62
C ARG A 87 26.72 -0.94 26.32
N THR A 88 25.80 -1.89 26.16
CA THR A 88 25.69 -2.69 24.93
C THR A 88 24.32 -2.59 24.27
N ASN A 89 24.29 -2.92 22.98
CA ASN A 89 23.08 -3.06 22.18
C ASN A 89 22.84 -4.54 21.92
N TYR A 90 21.60 -4.97 22.10
CA TYR A 90 21.16 -6.33 21.82
C TYR A 90 20.18 -6.31 20.64
N LEU A 91 20.55 -7.01 19.55
CA LEU A 91 19.70 -7.14 18.38
C LEU A 91 18.85 -8.40 18.47
N LEU A 92 17.55 -8.21 18.67
CA LEU A 92 16.60 -9.29 18.76
C LEU A 92 15.99 -9.60 17.38
N PRO A 93 16.12 -10.83 16.87
CA PRO A 93 15.47 -11.23 15.63
C PRO A 93 13.95 -11.14 15.75
N MET A 94 13.35 -10.31 14.90
CA MET A 94 11.89 -10.23 14.77
C MET A 94 11.41 -11.34 13.83
N PHE A 95 10.17 -11.79 14.01
CA PHE A 95 9.50 -12.66 13.06
C PHE A 95 9.54 -12.06 11.65
N ARG A 96 9.63 -12.91 10.63
CA ARG A 96 9.64 -12.52 9.22
C ARG A 96 8.27 -12.86 8.62
N PRO A 97 7.35 -11.89 8.48
CA PRO A 97 6.06 -12.17 7.85
C PRO A 97 6.28 -12.63 6.41
N ARG A 98 5.44 -13.56 5.95
CA ARG A 98 5.42 -13.95 4.54
C ARG A 98 4.57 -12.94 3.80
N VAL A 99 5.24 -12.17 2.94
CA VAL A 99 4.58 -11.18 2.09
C VAL A 99 4.50 -11.69 0.66
N THR A 100 3.34 -11.53 0.06
CA THR A 100 3.12 -11.72 -1.38
C THR A 100 2.93 -10.35 -1.99
N ILE A 101 3.68 -10.05 -3.04
CA ILE A 101 3.61 -8.78 -3.76
C ILE A 101 3.25 -9.07 -5.21
N GLU A 102 2.17 -8.47 -5.69
CA GLU A 102 1.75 -8.52 -7.08
C GLU A 102 1.95 -7.15 -7.73
N ARG A 103 2.70 -7.10 -8.83
CA ARG A 103 2.90 -5.88 -9.63
C ARG A 103 1.83 -5.77 -10.71
N PHE A 104 1.25 -4.58 -10.88
CA PHE A 104 0.32 -4.27 -11.96
C PHE A 104 0.45 -2.81 -12.41
N ALA A 105 -0.05 -2.51 -13.60
CA ALA A 105 -0.19 -1.14 -14.08
C ALA A 105 -1.63 -0.67 -13.82
N LEU A 106 -1.80 0.50 -13.20
CA LEU A 106 -3.11 1.05 -12.88
C LEU A 106 -3.38 2.32 -13.70
N ILE A 107 -4.44 2.34 -14.48
CA ILE A 107 -4.99 3.58 -15.05
C ILE A 107 -6.19 3.95 -14.19
N SER A 108 -6.01 4.87 -13.25
CA SER A 108 -7.10 5.42 -12.43
C SER A 108 -7.32 6.88 -12.75
N LYS A 109 -8.56 7.26 -13.07
CA LYS A 109 -8.91 8.63 -13.44
C LYS A 109 -10.37 8.97 -13.16
N TYR A 110 -10.68 10.26 -13.16
CA TYR A 110 -12.05 10.74 -13.20
C TYR A 110 -12.55 10.80 -14.63
N PHE A 111 -13.82 10.46 -14.81
CA PHE A 111 -14.54 10.69 -16.06
C PHE A 111 -14.63 12.19 -16.30
N SER A 112 -14.23 12.59 -17.50
CA SER A 112 -14.46 13.93 -18.03
C SER A 112 -15.46 13.81 -19.17
N THR A 113 -16.21 14.87 -19.43
CA THR A 113 -17.13 14.94 -20.56
C THR A 113 -16.38 14.83 -21.90
N ALA A 114 -17.09 14.92 -23.02
CA ALA A 114 -16.54 14.63 -24.35
C ALA A 114 -15.18 15.29 -24.61
N GLY A 115 -14.24 14.51 -25.15
CA GLY A 115 -12.86 14.96 -25.37
C GLY A 115 -11.85 13.83 -25.43
N ALA A 116 -10.60 14.18 -25.72
CA ALA A 116 -9.49 13.25 -25.72
C ALA A 116 -8.56 13.52 -24.52
N SER A 117 -8.03 12.45 -23.93
CA SER A 117 -7.01 12.51 -22.89
C SER A 117 -5.94 11.46 -23.15
N ASN A 118 -4.75 11.65 -22.58
CA ASN A 118 -3.67 10.68 -22.64
C ASN A 118 -2.87 10.71 -21.33
N GLY A 119 -2.07 9.69 -21.11
CA GLY A 119 -1.20 9.61 -19.96
C GLY A 119 -0.44 8.29 -19.89
N LYS A 120 0.19 8.06 -18.76
CA LYS A 120 0.82 6.79 -18.42
C LYS A 120 0.02 6.09 -17.33
N ALA A 121 0.05 4.77 -17.32
CA ALA A 121 -0.43 4.03 -16.17
C ALA A 121 0.48 4.29 -14.97
N GLN A 122 -0.05 4.11 -13.76
CA GLN A 122 0.70 4.08 -12.53
C GLN A 122 1.39 2.72 -12.36
N ARG A 123 2.61 2.74 -11.86
CA ARG A 123 3.32 1.56 -11.37
C ARG A 123 2.78 1.25 -9.98
N SER A 124 2.01 0.17 -9.90
CA SER A 124 1.26 -0.20 -8.69
C SER A 124 1.58 -1.61 -8.22
N TYR A 125 1.39 -1.83 -6.93
CA TYR A 125 1.63 -3.10 -6.27
C TYR A 125 0.48 -3.41 -5.32
N ARG A 126 0.14 -4.69 -5.22
CA ARG A 126 -0.79 -5.25 -4.24
C ARG A 126 0.01 -6.11 -3.28
N LEU A 127 0.08 -5.68 -2.04
CA LEU A 127 0.79 -6.38 -0.97
C LEU A 127 -0.20 -7.12 -0.09
N LEU A 128 0.07 -8.40 0.15
CA LEU A 128 -0.67 -9.27 1.05
C LEU A 128 0.32 -9.84 2.07
N SER A 129 -0.06 -9.85 3.35
CA SER A 129 0.74 -10.43 4.42
C SER A 129 -0.02 -11.57 5.10
N ASP A 130 0.67 -12.65 5.45
CA ASP A 130 0.09 -13.75 6.23
C ASP A 130 -0.23 -13.37 7.68
N ARG A 131 0.41 -12.32 8.17
CA ARG A 131 0.32 -11.80 9.54
C ARG A 131 0.22 -10.28 9.55
N PHE A 132 0.00 -9.70 10.71
CA PHE A 132 0.07 -8.25 10.87
C PHE A 132 1.43 -7.71 10.41
N LEU A 133 1.38 -6.64 9.61
CA LEU A 133 2.54 -5.88 9.19
C LEU A 133 2.40 -4.45 9.74
N SER A 134 3.34 -4.05 10.58
CA SER A 134 3.38 -2.70 11.15
C SER A 134 3.66 -1.66 10.07
N LYS A 135 3.11 -0.45 10.25
CA LYS A 135 3.42 0.70 9.41
C LYS A 135 4.93 0.96 9.34
N GLY A 136 5.39 1.46 8.22
CA GLY A 136 6.81 1.80 8.06
C GLY A 136 7.20 2.11 6.63
N ASN A 137 8.38 2.72 6.49
CA ASN A 137 8.94 3.05 5.18
C ASN A 137 9.49 1.79 4.52
N CYS A 138 9.24 1.66 3.24
CA CYS A 138 9.63 0.53 2.42
C CYS A 138 10.39 1.00 1.19
N VAL A 139 11.47 0.28 0.89
CA VAL A 139 12.26 0.45 -0.31
C VAL A 139 11.89 -0.65 -1.30
N ILE A 140 11.58 -0.29 -2.53
CA ILE A 140 11.10 -1.22 -3.55
C ILE A 140 12.20 -1.51 -4.54
N ARG A 141 12.45 -2.82 -4.74
CA ARG A 141 13.41 -3.31 -5.73
C ARG A 141 12.74 -4.22 -6.74
N GLU A 142 13.05 -4.03 -8.01
CA GLU A 142 12.70 -4.94 -9.10
C GLU A 142 14.00 -5.45 -9.73
N TYR A 143 14.20 -6.77 -9.79
CA TYR A 143 15.44 -7.39 -10.31
C TYR A 143 16.70 -6.76 -9.69
N ASP A 144 16.71 -6.65 -8.36
CA ASP A 144 17.76 -6.03 -7.54
C ASP A 144 18.02 -4.54 -7.77
N ARG A 145 17.25 -3.87 -8.64
CA ARG A 145 17.33 -2.43 -8.87
C ARG A 145 16.34 -1.68 -8.00
N LEU A 146 16.80 -0.61 -7.34
CA LEU A 146 15.94 0.34 -6.66
C LEU A 146 15.01 1.03 -7.66
N VAL A 147 13.71 0.93 -7.45
CA VAL A 147 12.70 1.55 -8.33
C VAL A 147 11.84 2.61 -7.65
N GLY A 148 11.87 2.67 -6.32
CA GLY A 148 11.16 3.69 -5.55
C GLY A 148 11.11 3.37 -4.06
N GLU A 149 10.43 4.24 -3.35
CA GLU A 149 10.17 4.14 -1.92
C GLU A 149 8.71 4.50 -1.65
N THR A 150 8.16 4.00 -0.56
CA THR A 150 6.81 4.31 -0.11
C THR A 150 6.70 4.14 1.41
N SER A 151 5.64 4.66 2.00
CA SER A 151 5.27 4.39 3.40
C SER A 151 4.08 3.45 3.42
N LEU A 152 4.21 2.32 4.09
CA LEU A 152 3.12 1.37 4.29
C LEU A 152 2.35 1.71 5.56
N PRO A 153 1.00 1.60 5.55
CA PRO A 153 0.21 1.67 6.75
C PRO A 153 0.32 0.37 7.56
N ASN A 154 -0.31 0.37 8.73
CA ASN A 154 -0.59 -0.87 9.45
C ASN A 154 -1.49 -1.76 8.58
N LEU A 155 -1.10 -3.01 8.37
CA LEU A 155 -1.85 -3.97 7.57
C LEU A 155 -2.20 -5.21 8.39
N ALA A 156 -3.49 -5.45 8.57
CA ALA A 156 -3.99 -6.65 9.24
C ALA A 156 -3.65 -7.92 8.44
N ALA A 157 -3.57 -9.05 9.15
CA ALA A 157 -3.31 -10.35 8.52
C ALA A 157 -4.34 -10.67 7.43
N LYS A 158 -3.87 -11.17 6.28
CA LYS A 158 -4.66 -11.54 5.10
C LYS A 158 -5.41 -10.41 4.40
N ASN A 159 -5.24 -9.16 4.85
CA ASN A 159 -5.73 -8.00 4.10
C ASN A 159 -4.73 -7.63 3.01
N SER A 160 -5.25 -7.18 1.87
CA SER A 160 -4.44 -6.62 0.78
C SER A 160 -4.35 -5.10 0.90
N TYR A 161 -3.18 -4.56 0.60
CA TYR A 161 -2.96 -3.13 0.46
C TYR A 161 -2.40 -2.81 -0.92
N ASP A 162 -3.11 -1.97 -1.67
CA ASP A 162 -2.71 -1.50 -2.98
C ASP A 162 -2.01 -0.14 -2.83
N PHE A 163 -0.85 0.02 -3.44
CA PHE A 163 -0.12 1.29 -3.45
C PHE A 163 0.59 1.50 -4.80
N SER A 164 0.96 2.76 -5.07
CA SER A 164 1.72 3.14 -6.27
C SER A 164 3.00 3.88 -5.89
N ILE A 165 4.01 3.78 -6.75
CA ILE A 165 5.26 4.57 -6.65
C ILE A 165 5.44 5.56 -7.81
N GLY A 166 4.34 5.94 -8.46
CA GLY A 166 4.34 6.90 -9.57
C GLY A 166 4.05 6.26 -10.91
N GLU A 167 4.49 6.90 -12.00
CA GLU A 167 4.17 6.46 -13.37
C GLU A 167 4.96 5.22 -13.80
N ASP A 168 4.32 4.34 -14.57
CA ASP A 168 4.98 3.27 -15.33
C ASP A 168 5.30 3.78 -16.74
N ALA A 169 6.57 4.12 -16.97
CA ALA A 169 7.03 4.70 -18.23
C ALA A 169 6.74 3.84 -19.47
N ASP A 170 6.58 2.53 -19.30
CA ASP A 170 6.38 1.59 -20.42
C ASP A 170 4.91 1.34 -20.77
N VAL A 171 3.96 1.98 -20.07
CA VAL A 171 2.53 1.74 -20.29
C VAL A 171 1.85 3.09 -20.51
N VAL A 172 1.55 3.39 -21.77
CA VAL A 172 0.87 4.63 -22.16
C VAL A 172 -0.56 4.33 -22.54
N TYR A 173 -1.44 5.31 -22.35
CA TYR A 173 -2.82 5.22 -22.79
C TYR A 173 -3.29 6.51 -23.44
N LYS A 174 -4.29 6.38 -24.30
CA LYS A 174 -5.07 7.47 -24.89
C LYS A 174 -6.54 7.11 -24.78
N GLU A 175 -7.35 8.03 -24.31
CA GLU A 175 -8.80 7.87 -24.21
C GLU A 175 -9.47 8.91 -25.11
N ASN A 176 -10.57 8.51 -25.75
CA ASN A 176 -11.46 9.40 -26.47
C ASN A 176 -12.90 9.14 -26.01
N VAL A 177 -13.54 10.19 -25.46
CA VAL A 177 -14.93 10.18 -25.01
C VAL A 177 -15.76 10.94 -26.03
N THR A 178 -16.74 10.25 -26.62
CA THR A 178 -17.66 10.82 -27.60
C THR A 178 -19.06 10.88 -27.02
N LEU A 179 -19.68 12.06 -27.01
CA LEU A 179 -21.09 12.24 -26.69
C LEU A 179 -21.94 11.60 -27.80
N ILE A 180 -22.80 10.64 -27.45
CA ILE A 180 -23.72 9.98 -28.39
C ILE A 180 -25.08 10.68 -28.39
N SER A 181 -25.64 10.93 -27.20
CA SER A 181 -26.95 11.56 -27.06
C SER A 181 -27.06 12.31 -25.73
N SER A 182 -27.92 13.33 -25.71
CA SER A 182 -28.30 14.08 -24.51
C SER A 182 -29.81 14.32 -24.57
N GLN A 183 -30.52 13.97 -23.50
CA GLN A 183 -31.97 14.05 -23.39
C GLN A 183 -32.35 14.68 -22.04
N ALA A 184 -33.13 15.74 -22.07
CA ALA A 184 -33.75 16.27 -20.86
C ALA A 184 -34.82 15.29 -20.36
N LEU A 185 -34.73 14.91 -19.09
CA LEU A 185 -35.78 14.18 -18.39
C LEU A 185 -36.74 15.19 -17.78
N SER A 186 -38.04 15.00 -17.99
CA SER A 186 -39.07 15.88 -17.46
C SER A 186 -38.95 16.00 -15.93
N SER A 187 -38.73 17.21 -15.44
CA SER A 187 -38.64 17.49 -14.01
C SER A 187 -40.00 17.25 -13.34
N VAL A 188 -40.01 16.58 -12.19
CA VAL A 188 -41.14 16.69 -11.26
C VAL A 188 -41.07 18.09 -10.64
N SER A 189 -42.10 18.91 -10.85
CA SER A 189 -42.21 20.22 -10.22
C SER A 189 -42.23 20.04 -8.70
N SER A 190 -41.15 20.43 -8.02
CA SER A 190 -41.13 20.55 -6.57
C SER A 190 -41.61 21.95 -6.22
N SER A 191 -42.65 22.04 -5.39
CA SER A 191 -43.33 23.29 -5.03
C SER A 191 -42.52 24.23 -4.13
N TYR A 192 -41.28 23.88 -3.79
CA TYR A 192 -40.50 24.61 -2.77
C TYR A 192 -39.08 25.02 -3.19
N HIS A 193 -38.49 24.38 -4.20
CA HIS A 193 -37.22 24.79 -4.81
C HIS A 193 -37.26 24.50 -6.32
N GLY A 194 -36.76 25.44 -7.13
CA GLY A 194 -36.90 25.44 -8.59
C GLY A 194 -36.62 24.10 -9.26
N THR A 195 -37.25 23.88 -10.41
CA THR A 195 -37.12 22.66 -11.23
C THR A 195 -35.67 22.43 -11.65
N GLN A 196 -34.97 21.50 -10.98
CA GLN A 196 -33.77 20.90 -11.55
C GLN A 196 -34.22 19.85 -12.59
N GLY A 197 -34.07 20.17 -13.87
CA GLY A 197 -34.18 19.19 -14.94
C GLY A 197 -33.00 18.24 -14.89
N GLN A 198 -33.29 16.94 -14.78
CA GLN A 198 -32.27 15.91 -14.90
C GLN A 198 -31.90 15.74 -16.37
N ILE A 199 -30.62 15.58 -16.67
CA ILE A 199 -30.16 15.35 -18.04
C ILE A 199 -29.57 13.96 -18.13
N LYS A 200 -30.17 13.13 -18.98
CA LYS A 200 -29.66 11.81 -19.33
C LYS A 200 -28.74 11.94 -20.55
N THR A 201 -27.48 11.56 -20.36
CA THR A 201 -26.45 11.68 -21.38
C THR A 201 -25.78 10.34 -21.63
N THR A 202 -25.65 9.95 -22.89
CA THR A 202 -24.96 8.72 -23.29
C THR A 202 -23.62 9.06 -23.92
N TYR A 203 -22.57 8.42 -23.44
CA TYR A 203 -21.21 8.54 -23.93
C TYR A 203 -20.69 7.20 -24.45
N ASN A 204 -19.81 7.24 -25.44
CA ASN A 204 -18.97 6.12 -25.84
C ASN A 204 -17.52 6.47 -25.50
N VAL A 205 -16.84 5.57 -24.78
CA VAL A 205 -15.45 5.72 -24.34
C VAL A 205 -14.60 4.72 -25.08
N ASN A 206 -13.57 5.19 -25.79
CA ASN A 206 -12.57 4.36 -26.44
C ASN A 206 -11.21 4.57 -25.76
N LEU A 207 -10.67 3.51 -25.18
CA LEU A 207 -9.39 3.49 -24.47
C LEU A 207 -8.37 2.67 -25.27
N TYR A 208 -7.32 3.33 -25.72
CA TYR A 208 -6.16 2.76 -26.38
C TYR A 208 -5.04 2.61 -25.36
N ILE A 209 -4.49 1.42 -25.21
CA ILE A 209 -3.38 1.13 -24.30
C ILE A 209 -2.23 0.54 -25.11
N LYS A 210 -1.02 1.06 -24.91
CA LYS A 210 0.20 0.52 -25.51
C LYS A 210 1.21 0.16 -24.42
N SER A 211 1.67 -1.08 -24.46
CA SER A 211 2.81 -1.54 -23.68
C SER A 211 4.09 -1.48 -24.51
N TYR A 212 5.17 -1.04 -23.89
CA TYR A 212 6.55 -1.15 -24.36
C TYR A 212 7.36 -2.19 -23.57
N LYS A 213 6.69 -2.97 -22.71
CA LYS A 213 7.33 -4.03 -21.93
C LYS A 213 7.60 -5.24 -22.80
N ASN A 214 8.76 -5.85 -22.59
CA ASN A 214 9.17 -7.10 -23.25
C ASN A 214 8.60 -8.38 -22.59
N ARG A 215 7.64 -8.24 -21.68
CA ARG A 215 7.00 -9.35 -20.96
C ARG A 215 5.52 -9.06 -20.69
N PRO A 216 4.69 -10.08 -20.49
CA PRO A 216 3.31 -9.89 -20.07
C PRO A 216 3.21 -9.20 -18.70
N PHE A 217 2.15 -8.42 -18.49
CA PHE A 217 1.87 -7.76 -17.22
C PHE A 217 0.37 -7.56 -16.98
N LYS A 218 -0.01 -7.44 -15.70
CA LYS A 218 -1.39 -7.16 -15.30
C LYS A 218 -1.70 -5.68 -15.46
N LEU A 219 -2.84 -5.38 -16.07
CA LEU A 219 -3.39 -4.04 -16.23
C LEU A 219 -4.73 -3.97 -15.50
N GLU A 220 -4.90 -2.93 -14.68
CA GLU A 220 -6.17 -2.54 -14.10
C GLU A 220 -6.54 -1.13 -14.61
N TYR A 221 -7.79 -0.96 -15.02
CA TYR A 221 -8.37 0.32 -15.40
C TYR A 221 -9.55 0.63 -14.47
N GLN A 222 -9.60 1.87 -14.01
CA GLN A 222 -10.64 2.41 -13.14
C GLN A 222 -10.97 3.83 -13.57
N GLN A 223 -12.24 4.07 -13.90
CA GLN A 223 -12.73 5.41 -14.21
C GLN A 223 -13.89 5.77 -13.29
N HIS A 224 -13.67 6.78 -12.45
CA HIS A 224 -14.65 7.28 -11.49
C HIS A 224 -15.58 8.29 -12.14
N VAL A 225 -16.89 8.03 -12.09
CA VAL A 225 -17.92 8.90 -12.67
C VAL A 225 -18.68 9.58 -11.54
N HIS A 226 -18.65 10.92 -11.50
CA HIS A 226 -19.45 11.70 -10.57
C HIS A 226 -20.77 12.08 -11.22
N ALA A 227 -21.84 11.41 -10.82
CA ALA A 227 -23.19 11.65 -11.31
C ALA A 227 -24.24 11.10 -10.35
N SER A 228 -25.49 11.55 -10.53
CA SER A 228 -26.65 11.07 -9.77
C SER A 228 -26.95 9.60 -10.08
N SER A 229 -26.76 9.17 -11.34
CA SER A 229 -26.86 7.77 -11.74
C SER A 229 -25.89 7.45 -12.88
N VAL A 230 -25.34 6.24 -12.86
CA VAL A 230 -24.38 5.72 -13.84
C VAL A 230 -24.80 4.32 -14.26
N LYS A 231 -24.84 4.05 -15.55
CA LYS A 231 -25.16 2.73 -16.10
C LYS A 231 -24.27 2.39 -17.28
N LEU A 232 -23.72 1.18 -17.29
CA LEU A 232 -23.05 0.64 -18.48
C LEU A 232 -24.12 0.17 -19.48
N ILE A 233 -24.08 0.75 -20.68
CA ILE A 233 -24.93 0.33 -21.81
C ILE A 233 -24.12 -0.68 -22.63
N GLU A 234 -24.73 -1.82 -22.96
CA GLU A 234 -24.04 -2.91 -23.68
C GLU A 234 -22.71 -3.30 -23.00
N PRO A 235 -22.72 -3.75 -21.73
CA PRO A 235 -21.48 -4.19 -21.11
C PRO A 235 -20.91 -5.32 -21.95
N ARG A 236 -19.84 -5.03 -22.72
CA ARG A 236 -18.90 -6.07 -23.12
C ARG A 236 -18.49 -6.74 -21.82
N THR A 237 -18.51 -8.07 -21.78
CA THR A 237 -18.41 -8.93 -20.58
C THR A 237 -17.23 -8.66 -19.64
N ASN A 238 -16.35 -7.74 -19.98
CA ASN A 238 -15.08 -7.50 -19.31
C ASN A 238 -15.07 -6.20 -18.49
N PHE A 239 -16.05 -5.31 -18.68
CA PHE A 239 -16.19 -4.10 -17.85
C PHE A 239 -17.24 -4.31 -16.76
N THR A 240 -16.93 -3.89 -15.54
CA THR A 240 -17.87 -3.88 -14.41
C THR A 240 -18.10 -2.47 -13.92
N LEU A 241 -19.25 -2.22 -13.29
CA LEU A 241 -19.56 -0.95 -12.62
C LEU A 241 -19.71 -1.22 -11.13
N GLU A 242 -18.85 -0.61 -10.33
CA GLU A 242 -18.84 -0.75 -8.87
C GLU A 242 -18.61 0.63 -8.24
N ASN A 243 -19.50 1.06 -7.33
CA ASN A 243 -19.38 2.34 -6.62
C ASN A 243 -19.14 3.54 -7.56
N SER A 244 -19.92 3.64 -8.63
CA SER A 244 -19.79 4.66 -9.69
C SER A 244 -18.43 4.68 -10.40
N ALA A 245 -17.66 3.58 -10.32
CA ALA A 245 -16.43 3.41 -11.06
C ALA A 245 -16.58 2.29 -12.10
N VAL A 246 -16.26 2.62 -13.36
CA VAL A 246 -16.13 1.61 -14.43
C VAL A 246 -14.76 0.96 -14.29
N LYS A 247 -14.73 -0.36 -14.14
CA LYS A 247 -13.52 -1.14 -13.90
C LYS A 247 -13.28 -2.17 -14.99
N TYR A 248 -12.00 -2.42 -15.28
CA TYR A 248 -11.57 -3.47 -16.19
C TYR A 248 -10.22 -4.04 -15.74
N ARG A 249 -10.06 -5.36 -15.83
CA ARG A 249 -8.83 -6.06 -15.47
C ARG A 249 -8.43 -7.02 -16.58
N THR A 250 -7.15 -7.02 -16.95
CA THR A 250 -6.63 -7.95 -17.96
C THR A 250 -5.15 -8.21 -17.78
N THR A 251 -4.62 -9.16 -18.54
CA THR A 251 -3.17 -9.29 -18.77
C THR A 251 -2.89 -8.87 -20.19
N LEU A 252 -1.93 -7.95 -20.36
CA LEU A 252 -1.41 -7.58 -21.68
C LEU A 252 -0.14 -8.38 -21.95
N ALA A 253 0.01 -8.88 -23.17
CA ALA A 253 1.22 -9.51 -23.67
C ALA A 253 2.35 -8.49 -23.86
N ALA A 254 3.56 -9.00 -24.11
CA ALA A 254 4.72 -8.18 -24.42
C ALA A 254 4.44 -7.31 -25.66
N ASN A 255 4.75 -6.01 -25.57
CA ASN A 255 4.57 -5.02 -26.64
C ASN A 255 3.15 -4.91 -27.22
N GLU A 256 2.13 -5.44 -26.53
CA GLU A 256 0.74 -5.43 -27.01
C GLU A 256 0.18 -4.00 -27.10
N GLU A 257 -0.63 -3.78 -28.12
CA GLU A 257 -1.54 -2.65 -28.21
C GLU A 257 -2.98 -3.17 -28.11
N LYS A 258 -3.78 -2.56 -27.24
CA LYS A 258 -5.15 -2.99 -26.99
C LYS A 258 -6.10 -1.82 -27.02
N VAL A 259 -7.21 -1.99 -27.74
CA VAL A 259 -8.30 -1.02 -27.79
C VAL A 259 -9.50 -1.60 -27.05
N LEU A 260 -9.95 -0.86 -26.04
CA LEU A 260 -11.12 -1.17 -25.23
C LEU A 260 -12.19 -0.12 -25.50
N SER A 261 -13.45 -0.53 -25.49
CA SER A 261 -14.57 0.38 -25.74
C SER A 261 -15.76 -0.01 -24.90
N TYR A 262 -16.44 0.97 -24.32
CA TYR A 262 -17.68 0.81 -23.57
C TYR A 262 -18.58 2.04 -23.71
N LYS A 263 -19.89 1.82 -23.54
CA LYS A 263 -20.88 2.90 -23.49
C LYS A 263 -21.37 3.10 -22.07
N LEU A 264 -21.63 4.35 -21.76
CA LEU A 264 -21.92 4.87 -20.43
C LEU A 264 -23.15 5.77 -20.54
N GLU A 265 -24.17 5.50 -19.74
CA GLU A 265 -25.28 6.40 -19.49
C GLU A 265 -25.07 7.11 -18.16
N VAL A 266 -25.21 8.44 -18.17
CA VAL A 266 -25.06 9.29 -17.00
C VAL A 266 -26.33 10.11 -16.84
N VAL A 267 -26.87 10.15 -15.62
CA VAL A 267 -27.92 11.11 -15.24
C VAL A 267 -27.31 12.08 -14.24
N ASN A 268 -27.33 13.36 -14.60
CA ASN A 268 -26.98 14.47 -13.71
C ASN A 268 -28.26 15.12 -13.20
#